data_AF-A0A7S6SFT6-F1
#
_entry.id   AF-A0A7S6SFT6-F1
#
_cell.length_a   1.000
_cell.length_b   1.000
_cell.length_c   1.000
_cell.angle_alpha   90.00
_cell.angle_beta   90.00
_cell.angle_gamma   90.00
#
_symmetry.space_group_name_H-M   'P 1'
#
loop_
_entity.id
_entity.type
_entity.pdbx_description
1 polymer ?
#
loop_
_entity_poly.entity_id
_entity_poly.type
_entity_poly.pdbx_seq_one_letter_code
_entity_poly.pdbx_strand_id
1 'polypeptide(L)'
;MNIFSSELMLIIIPNFILWGMLLILPPVAVKVKTILGMRNARGLSFLNLIFITEDSIGRGEGYVNMVLKHEYTHLTQQRIFSPLGLAVILLFHYLWLFIRHRNLQAVYEHSFIERWANRKMYYPAPAPKEIIRMNF
;
A
#
# COMPACT_ATOMS: atom_id res chain seq x y z
N MET A 1 -22.88 -22.99 4.60
CA MET A 1 -22.71 -21.79 3.75
C MET A 1 -21.34 -21.91 3.09
N ASN A 2 -21.27 -22.02 1.76
CA ASN A 2 -19.98 -22.22 1.08
C ASN A 2 -19.29 -20.84 1.00
N ILE A 3 -18.26 -20.63 1.82
CA ILE A 3 -17.59 -19.32 2.00
C ILE A 3 -16.81 -18.90 0.75
N PHE A 4 -16.58 -19.82 -0.18
CA PHE A 4 -15.90 -19.59 -1.45
C PHE A 4 -16.86 -19.78 -2.61
N SER A 5 -17.63 -18.75 -2.94
CA SER A 5 -18.30 -18.70 -4.24
C SER A 5 -17.23 -18.50 -5.34
N SER A 6 -17.49 -19.03 -6.53
CA SER A 6 -16.65 -18.84 -7.72
C SER A 6 -16.41 -17.35 -8.02
N GLU A 7 -17.41 -16.50 -7.74
CA GLU A 7 -17.34 -15.04 -7.88
C GLU A 7 -16.28 -14.41 -6.96
N LEU A 8 -16.20 -14.87 -5.70
CA LEU A 8 -15.19 -14.37 -4.76
C LEU A 8 -13.77 -14.74 -5.23
N MET A 9 -13.58 -15.96 -5.75
CA MET A 9 -12.30 -16.40 -6.30
C MET A 9 -11.86 -15.57 -7.52
N LEU A 10 -12.80 -15.19 -8.38
CA LEU A 10 -12.54 -14.31 -9.53
C LEU A 10 -12.08 -12.90 -9.12
N ILE A 11 -12.35 -12.47 -7.89
CA ILE A 11 -11.87 -11.19 -7.37
C ILE A 11 -10.53 -11.37 -6.65
N ILE A 12 -10.41 -12.40 -5.82
CA ILE A 12 -9.20 -12.61 -4.99
C ILE A 12 -7.98 -12.94 -5.84
N ILE A 13 -8.11 -13.88 -6.78
CA ILE A 13 -6.96 -14.38 -7.55
C ILE A 13 -6.31 -13.27 -8.39
N PRO A 14 -7.06 -12.47 -9.19
CA PRO A 14 -6.44 -11.39 -9.96
C PRO A 14 -5.82 -10.31 -9.07
N ASN A 15 -6.45 -9.97 -7.94
CA ASN A 15 -5.85 -9.04 -6.99
C ASN A 15 -4.52 -9.56 -6.46
N PHE A 16 -4.46 -10.83 -6.05
CA PHE A 16 -3.22 -11.44 -5.57
C PHE A 16 -2.12 -11.43 -6.64
N ILE A 17 -2.48 -11.74 -7.88
CA ILE A 17 -1.55 -11.69 -9.03
C ILE A 17 -1.05 -10.26 -9.27
N LEU A 18 -1.94 -9.27 -9.29
CA LEU A 18 -1.57 -7.86 -9.51
C LEU A 18 -0.60 -7.36 -8.45
N TRP A 19 -0.87 -7.66 -7.17
CA TRP A 19 0.04 -7.30 -6.08
C TRP A 19 1.35 -8.10 -6.14
N GLY A 20 1.31 -9.38 -6.53
CA GLY A 20 2.51 -10.19 -6.71
C GLY A 20 3.41 -9.65 -7.83
N MET A 21 2.82 -9.26 -8.95
CA MET A 21 3.52 -8.61 -10.06
C MET A 21 4.20 -7.34 -9.60
N LEU A 22 3.51 -6.48 -8.83
CA LEU A 22 4.06 -5.25 -8.27
C LEU A 22 5.36 -5.47 -7.47
N LEU A 23 5.45 -6.60 -6.75
CA LEU A 23 6.62 -6.92 -5.93
C LEU A 23 7.78 -7.55 -6.72
N ILE A 24 7.46 -8.43 -7.68
CA ILE A 24 8.47 -9.27 -8.35
C ILE A 24 9.08 -8.59 -9.57
N LEU A 25 8.26 -7.91 -10.38
CA LEU A 25 8.73 -7.38 -11.65
C LEU A 25 9.53 -6.09 -11.46
N PRO A 26 10.58 -5.85 -12.28
CA PRO A 26 11.28 -4.58 -12.25
C PRO A 26 10.41 -3.45 -12.83
N PRO A 27 10.61 -2.20 -12.39
CA PRO A 27 9.92 -1.06 -12.97
C PRO A 27 10.41 -0.80 -14.41
N VAL A 28 9.48 -0.51 -15.31
CA VAL A 28 9.73 -0.22 -16.72
C VAL A 28 9.26 1.20 -17.03
N ALA A 29 10.16 2.02 -17.55
CA ALA A 29 9.83 3.37 -18.00
C ALA A 29 9.34 3.34 -19.46
N VAL A 30 8.20 4.00 -19.72
CA VAL A 30 7.57 4.08 -21.03
C VAL A 30 7.34 5.54 -21.37
N LYS A 31 7.77 5.93 -22.56
CA LYS A 31 7.52 7.26 -23.11
C LYS A 31 6.09 7.33 -23.65
N VAL A 32 5.34 8.37 -23.27
CA VAL A 32 3.96 8.61 -23.72
C VAL A 32 3.75 10.06 -24.16
N LYS A 33 2.77 10.29 -25.03
CA LYS A 33 2.41 11.65 -25.48
C LYS A 33 1.67 12.44 -24.41
N THR A 34 0.68 11.81 -23.79
CA THR A 34 -0.14 12.40 -22.72
C THR A 34 -0.45 11.34 -21.68
N ILE A 35 -0.70 11.77 -20.45
CA ILE A 35 -1.12 10.88 -19.36
C ILE A 35 -2.61 11.12 -19.14
N LEU A 36 -3.47 10.20 -19.60
CA LEU A 36 -4.92 10.20 -19.31
C LEU A 36 -5.62 11.57 -19.52
N GLY A 37 -5.19 12.35 -20.51
CA GLY A 37 -5.74 13.70 -20.78
C GLY A 37 -5.28 14.82 -19.84
N MET A 38 -4.45 14.52 -18.84
CA MET A 38 -3.88 15.50 -17.91
C MET A 38 -2.73 16.26 -18.60
N ARG A 39 -2.97 17.52 -18.99
CA ARG A 39 -1.98 18.36 -19.67
C ARG A 39 -0.75 18.73 -18.84
N ASN A 40 -0.87 18.72 -17.51
CA ASN A 40 0.20 19.13 -16.59
C ASN A 40 0.95 17.96 -15.94
N ALA A 41 0.52 16.72 -16.18
CA ALA A 41 1.19 15.54 -15.64
C ALA A 41 2.49 15.30 -16.43
N ARG A 42 3.62 15.21 -15.72
CA ARG A 42 4.96 14.98 -16.29
C ARG A 42 5.35 13.50 -16.21
N GLY A 43 4.84 12.82 -15.19
CA GLY A 43 5.02 11.40 -14.93
C GLY A 43 3.76 10.78 -14.33
N LEU A 44 3.65 9.45 -14.46
CA LEU A 44 2.68 8.63 -13.75
C LEU A 44 3.29 7.27 -13.48
N SER A 45 3.13 6.79 -12.25
CA SER A 45 3.54 5.47 -11.83
C SER A 45 2.32 4.61 -11.53
N PHE A 46 2.19 3.49 -12.25
CA PHE A 46 1.12 2.53 -12.05
C PHE A 46 1.65 1.11 -12.17
N LEU A 47 1.48 0.33 -11.10
CA LEU A 47 2.02 -1.03 -11.00
C LEU A 47 3.55 -1.05 -11.15
N ASN A 48 4.09 -1.59 -12.24
CA ASN A 48 5.53 -1.54 -12.52
C ASN A 48 5.85 -0.67 -13.72
N LEU A 49 4.92 0.19 -14.13
CA LEU A 49 5.09 1.07 -15.27
C LEU A 49 5.26 2.50 -14.80
N ILE A 50 6.29 3.16 -15.33
CA ILE A 50 6.52 4.59 -15.16
C ILE A 50 6.31 5.24 -16.51
N PHE A 51 5.21 5.97 -16.67
CA PHE A 51 4.92 6.74 -17.86
C PHE A 51 5.57 8.11 -17.75
N ILE A 52 6.31 8.52 -18.77
CA ILE A 52 6.97 9.83 -18.84
C ILE A 52 6.48 10.54 -20.10
N THR A 53 6.08 11.80 -19.97
CA THR A 53 5.62 12.58 -21.12
C THR A 53 6.78 13.02 -22.02
N GLU A 54 6.51 13.14 -23.33
CA GLU A 54 7.50 13.67 -24.29
C GLU A 54 7.98 15.08 -23.92
N ASP A 55 7.12 15.91 -23.35
CA ASP A 55 7.47 17.25 -22.85
C ASP A 55 8.56 17.19 -21.78
N SER A 56 8.53 16.17 -20.92
CA SER A 56 9.56 16.00 -19.89
C SER A 56 10.92 15.66 -20.51
N ILE A 57 10.92 14.90 -21.60
CA ILE A 57 12.14 14.54 -22.34
C ILE A 57 12.73 15.75 -23.06
N GLY A 58 11.88 16.60 -23.65
CA GLY A 58 12.30 17.84 -24.32
C GLY A 58 13.01 18.85 -23.40
N ARG A 59 12.88 18.70 -22.07
CA ARG A 59 13.50 19.58 -21.06
C ARG A 59 14.91 19.16 -20.65
N GLY A 60 15.41 18.05 -21.20
CA GLY A 60 16.76 17.55 -20.95
C GLY A 60 16.85 16.46 -19.89
N GLU A 61 17.97 15.73 -19.91
CA GLU A 61 18.17 14.50 -19.12
C GLU A 61 18.06 14.73 -17.60
N GLY A 62 18.58 15.85 -17.10
CA GLY A 62 18.50 16.17 -15.67
C GLY A 62 17.05 16.28 -15.16
N TYR A 63 16.16 16.83 -15.98
CA TYR A 63 14.75 16.93 -15.66
C TYR A 63 14.06 15.57 -15.72
N VAL A 64 14.36 14.76 -16.74
CA VAL A 64 13.85 13.37 -16.86
C VAL A 64 14.24 12.53 -15.65
N ASN A 65 15.50 12.61 -15.22
CA ASN A 65 16.00 11.89 -14.06
C ASN A 65 15.30 12.30 -12.76
N MET A 66 14.99 13.60 -12.61
CA MET A 66 14.19 14.08 -11.47
C MET A 66 12.78 13.47 -11.48
N VAL A 67 12.09 13.48 -12.62
CA VAL A 67 10.75 12.90 -12.77
C VAL A 67 10.78 11.40 -12.51
N LEU A 68 11.74 10.67 -13.09
CA LEU A 68 11.93 9.24 -12.85
C LEU A 68 12.11 8.91 -11.38
N LYS A 69 12.94 9.68 -10.66
CA LYS A 69 13.16 9.49 -9.22
C LYS A 69 11.89 9.73 -8.41
N HIS A 70 11.10 10.74 -8.79
CA HIS A 70 9.80 11.02 -8.17
C HIS A 70 8.83 9.85 -8.36
N GLU A 71 8.66 9.38 -9.59
CA GLU A 71 7.75 8.26 -9.90
C GLU A 71 8.21 6.93 -9.29
N TYR A 72 9.52 6.69 -9.22
CA TYR A 72 10.08 5.53 -8.53
C TYR A 72 9.74 5.52 -7.04
N THR A 73 9.67 6.71 -6.41
CA THR A 73 9.28 6.84 -5.01
C THR A 73 7.83 6.40 -4.81
N HIS A 74 6.91 6.83 -5.68
CA HIS A 74 5.52 6.36 -5.68
C HIS A 74 5.42 4.85 -5.87
N LEU A 75 6.17 4.27 -6.81
CA LEU A 75 6.21 2.81 -6.99
C LEU A 75 6.70 2.08 -5.74
N THR A 76 7.73 2.60 -5.09
CA THR A 76 8.25 2.02 -3.84
C THR A 76 7.20 2.06 -2.75
N GLN A 77 6.46 3.17 -2.63
CA GLN A 77 5.35 3.30 -1.70
C GLN A 77 4.23 2.30 -2.02
N GLN A 78 3.82 2.17 -3.29
CA GLN A 78 2.82 1.20 -3.72
C GLN A 78 3.24 -0.23 -3.36
N ARG A 79 4.52 -0.60 -3.55
CA ARG A 79 5.06 -1.92 -3.16
C ARG A 79 4.94 -2.15 -1.67
N ILE A 80 5.41 -1.20 -0.86
CA ILE A 80 5.43 -1.30 0.61
C ILE A 80 4.01 -1.38 1.19
N PHE A 81 3.12 -0.51 0.72
CA PHE A 81 1.75 -0.39 1.23
C PHE A 81 0.75 -1.31 0.52
N SER A 82 1.20 -2.14 -0.44
CA SER A 82 0.37 -3.21 -0.98
C SER A 82 0.01 -4.22 0.11
N PRO A 83 -1.13 -4.93 0.01
CA PRO A 83 -1.48 -5.99 0.96
C PRO A 83 -0.38 -7.03 1.14
N LEU A 84 0.31 -7.41 0.06
CA LEU A 84 1.44 -8.34 0.12
C LEU A 84 2.69 -7.72 0.74
N GLY A 85 3.03 -6.48 0.39
CA GLY A 85 4.16 -5.77 0.98
C GLY A 85 4.00 -5.62 2.50
N LEU A 86 2.81 -5.21 2.94
CA LEU A 86 2.47 -5.14 4.36
C LEU A 86 2.52 -6.51 5.04
N ALA A 87 2.01 -7.56 4.39
CA ALA A 87 2.06 -8.91 4.93
C ALA A 87 3.51 -9.38 5.15
N VAL A 88 4.41 -9.11 4.20
CA VAL A 88 5.84 -9.45 4.32
C VAL A 88 6.49 -8.66 5.46
N ILE A 89 6.24 -7.35 5.55
CA ILE A 89 6.79 -6.50 6.62
C ILE A 89 6.31 -6.98 7.99
N LEU A 90 5.02 -7.30 8.13
CA LEU A 90 4.45 -7.83 9.36
C LEU A 90 5.06 -9.20 9.70
N LEU A 91 5.18 -10.10 8.73
CA LEU A 91 5.80 -11.41 8.94
C LEU A 91 7.22 -11.27 9.52
N PHE A 92 8.06 -10.42 8.91
CA PHE A 92 9.40 -10.16 9.42
C PHE A 92 9.39 -9.54 10.82
N HIS A 93 8.49 -8.59 11.07
CA HIS A 93 8.34 -7.98 12.39
C HIS A 93 7.99 -9.01 13.48
N TYR A 94 7.01 -9.88 13.23
CA TYR A 94 6.59 -10.91 14.17
C TYR A 94 7.64 -12.01 14.33
N LEU A 95 8.31 -12.40 13.25
CA LEU A 95 9.41 -13.37 13.32
C LEU A 95 10.57 -12.82 14.17
N TRP A 96 10.93 -11.56 13.98
CA TRP A 96 11.93 -10.88 14.80
C TRP A 96 11.55 -10.84 16.29
N LEU A 97 10.29 -10.47 16.60
CA LEU A 97 9.79 -10.50 17.97
C LEU A 97 9.84 -11.92 18.55
N PHE A 98 9.47 -12.93 17.76
CA PHE A 98 9.52 -14.32 18.18
C PHE A 98 10.95 -14.78 18.49
N ILE A 99 11.93 -14.46 17.63
CA ILE A 99 13.34 -14.76 17.87
C ILE A 99 13.83 -14.11 19.17
N ARG A 100 13.43 -12.86 19.43
CA ARG A 100 13.87 -12.09 20.60
C ARG A 100 13.25 -12.56 21.91
N HIS A 101 11.95 -12.83 21.92
CA HIS A 101 11.22 -13.13 23.16
C HIS A 101 11.02 -14.63 23.40
N ARG A 102 11.08 -15.46 22.35
CA ARG A 102 10.83 -16.91 22.37
C ARG A 102 9.54 -17.34 23.09
N ASN A 103 8.61 -16.41 23.26
CA ASN A 103 7.33 -16.58 23.92
C ASN A 103 6.26 -15.81 23.14
N LEU A 104 5.22 -16.50 22.68
CA LEU A 104 4.13 -15.93 21.89
C LEU A 104 3.35 -14.85 22.64
N GLN A 105 3.23 -14.96 23.96
CA GLN A 105 2.54 -13.95 24.77
C GLN A 105 3.28 -12.61 24.75
N ALA A 106 4.61 -12.64 24.92
CA ALA A 106 5.43 -11.44 24.82
C ALA A 106 5.45 -10.84 23.40
N VAL A 107 5.37 -11.68 22.36
CA VAL A 107 5.22 -11.22 20.97
C VAL A 107 3.90 -10.47 20.77
N TYR A 108 2.80 -10.97 21.34
CA TYR A 108 1.49 -10.33 21.28
C TYR A 108 1.51 -8.96 21.98
N GLU A 109 1.95 -8.93 23.24
CA GLU A 109 2.02 -7.73 24.08
C GLU A 109 2.95 -6.64 23.52
N HIS A 110 4.04 -7.05 22.85
CA HIS A 110 4.98 -6.14 22.21
C HIS A 110 4.67 -5.86 20.73
N SER A 111 3.60 -6.42 20.17
CA SER A 111 3.24 -6.10 18.79
C SER A 111 2.87 -4.62 18.66
N PHE A 112 3.22 -4.01 17.52
CA PHE A 112 2.83 -2.62 17.25
C PHE A 112 1.30 -2.46 17.20
N ILE A 113 0.59 -3.48 16.69
CA ILE A 113 -0.87 -3.48 16.56
C ILE A 113 -1.52 -3.39 17.94
N GLU A 114 -1.10 -4.24 18.89
CA GLU A 114 -1.62 -4.23 20.26
C GLU A 114 -1.29 -2.90 20.97
N ARG A 115 -0.06 -2.40 20.83
CA ARG A 115 0.34 -1.10 21.41
C ARG A 115 -0.38 0.09 20.80
N TRP A 116 -0.82 -0.01 19.55
CA TRP A 116 -1.61 1.03 18.89
C TRP A 116 -3.08 0.93 19.30
N ALA A 117 -3.65 -0.27 19.34
CA ALA A 117 -5.01 -0.53 19.79
C ALA A 117 -5.19 -0.05 21.24
N ASN A 118 -4.29 -0.43 22.13
CA ASN A 118 -4.32 0.01 23.53
C ASN A 118 -4.16 1.54 23.64
N ARG A 119 -3.25 2.17 22.89
CA ARG A 119 -3.14 3.65 22.86
C ARG A 119 -4.41 4.34 22.39
N LYS A 120 -5.17 3.75 21.47
CA LYS A 120 -6.46 4.28 21.03
C LYS A 120 -7.60 4.02 22.02
N MET A 121 -7.56 2.92 22.77
CA MET A 121 -8.52 2.65 23.86
C MET A 121 -8.33 3.58 25.08
N TYR A 122 -7.13 4.11 25.29
CA TYR A 122 -6.87 5.12 26.33
C TYR A 122 -7.29 6.56 25.96
N TYR A 123 -7.76 6.81 24.74
CA TYR A 123 -8.53 8.02 24.49
C TYR A 123 -9.96 7.76 24.97
N PRO A 124 -10.48 8.54 25.95
CA PRO A 124 -11.88 8.41 26.34
C PRO A 124 -12.71 8.55 25.06
N ALA A 125 -13.58 7.57 24.81
CA ALA A 125 -14.55 7.68 23.72
C ALA A 125 -15.23 9.06 23.88
N PRO A 126 -15.30 9.88 22.82
CA PRO A 126 -15.97 11.17 22.92
C PRO A 126 -17.36 10.91 23.49
N ALA A 127 -17.70 11.59 24.59
CA ALA A 127 -19.00 11.45 25.22
C ALA A 127 -20.07 11.60 24.11
N PRO A 128 -21.03 10.68 24.02
CA PRO A 128 -22.03 10.72 22.95
C PRO A 128 -22.73 12.08 23.03
N LYS A 129 -22.58 12.87 21.96
CA LYS A 129 -23.06 14.26 21.93
C LYS A 129 -24.59 14.34 22.04
N GLU A 130 -25.30 13.30 21.63
CA GLU A 130 -26.75 13.16 21.80
C GLU A 130 -27.12 11.69 21.96
N ILE A 131 -27.88 11.37 23.00
CA ILE A 131 -28.57 10.08 23.14
C ILE A 131 -29.93 10.25 22.46
N ILE A 132 -30.05 9.78 21.21
CA ILE A 132 -31.35 9.74 20.53
C ILE A 132 -32.22 8.70 21.25
N ARG A 133 -33.16 9.16 22.07
CA ARG A 133 -34.19 8.29 22.65
C ARG A 133 -35.28 8.08 21.60
N MET A 134 -35.33 6.88 21.03
CA MET A 134 -36.48 6.45 20.26
C MET A 134 -37.56 5.98 21.25
N ASN A 135 -38.69 6.67 21.28
CA ASN A 135 -39.89 6.17 21.95
C ASN A 135 -40.51 5.12 21.01
N PHE A 136 -40.57 3.89 21.49
CA PHE A 136 -41.42 2.85 20.90
C PHE A 136 -42.85 3.00 21.42
#